data_AF-A0A329T8S8-F1
#
_entry.id   AF-A0A329T8S8-F1
#
_cell.length_a   1.000
_cell.length_b   1.000
_cell.length_c   1.000
_cell.angle_alpha   90.00
_cell.angle_beta   90.00
_cell.angle_gamma   90.00
#
_symmetry.space_group_name_H-M   'P 1'
#
loop_
_entity.id
_entity.type
_entity.pdbx_description
1 polymer ?
#
loop_
_entity_poly.entity_id
_entity_poly.type
_entity_poly.pdbx_seq_one_letter_code
_entity_poly.pdbx_strand_id
1 'polypeptide(L)' 'MNLRGQLYLAGLIGASISYIFNVLAFTGEFNVIRWSVFIVVFLVVFVGFEKLIAWADSPEAN' A
#
# COMPACT_ATOMS: atom_id res chain seq x y z
N MET A 1 -9.95 -11.56 -14.87
CA MET A 1 -9.24 -10.92 -13.74
C MET A 1 -9.44 -9.41 -13.84
N ASN A 2 -9.73 -8.71 -12.75
CA ASN A 2 -10.08 -7.29 -12.77
C ASN A 2 -8.82 -6.42 -12.63
N LEU A 3 -8.58 -5.47 -13.54
CA LEU A 3 -7.34 -4.65 -13.60
C LEU A 3 -7.04 -3.95 -12.27
N ARG A 4 -8.08 -3.48 -11.57
CA ARG A 4 -7.96 -2.88 -10.24
C ARG A 4 -7.33 -3.86 -9.25
N GLY A 5 -7.83 -5.09 -9.19
CA GLY A 5 -7.28 -6.12 -8.30
C GLY A 5 -5.81 -6.45 -8.57
N GLN A 6 -5.39 -6.39 -9.83
CA GLN A 6 -3.98 -6.59 -10.19
C GLN A 6 -3.08 -5.44 -9.72
N LEU A 7 -3.55 -4.19 -9.79
CA LEU A 7 -2.82 -3.03 -9.27
C LEU A 7 -2.71 -3.06 -7.74
N TYR A 8 -3.78 -3.45 -7.05
CA TYR A 8 -3.76 -3.67 -5.61
C TYR A 8 -2.73 -4.73 -5.21
N LEU A 9 -2.71 -5.86 -5.92
CA LEU A 9 -1.76 -6.94 -5.65
C LEU A 9 -0.32 -6.52 -5.95
N ALA A 10 -0.08 -5.83 -7.06
CA ALA A 10 1.24 -5.33 -7.42
C ALA A 10 1.75 -4.31 -6.38
N GLY A 11 0.90 -3.38 -5.95
CA GLY A 11 1.22 -2.41 -4.90
C GLY A 11 1.52 -3.07 -3.57
N LEU A 12 0.71 -4.06 -3.15
CA LEU A 12 0.93 -4.82 -1.93
C LEU A 12 2.26 -5.58 -1.95
N ILE A 13 2.60 -6.23 -3.06
CA ILE A 13 3.86 -6.97 -3.22
C ILE A 13 5.04 -6.00 -3.15
N GLY A 14 5.00 -4.91 -3.91
CA GLY A 14 6.08 -3.92 -3.93
C GLY A 14 6.31 -3.28 -2.55
N ALA A 15 5.24 -2.85 -1.88
CA ALA A 15 5.31 -2.27 -0.55
C ALA A 15 5.82 -3.28 0.50
N SER A 16 5.37 -4.52 0.43
CA SER A 16 5.80 -5.58 1.35
C SER A 16 7.30 -5.88 1.22
N ILE A 17 7.79 -6.02 -0.01
CA ILE A 17 9.21 -6.25 -0.28
C ILE A 17 10.03 -5.07 0.24
N SER A 18 9.64 -3.84 -0.09
CA SER A 18 10.33 -2.63 0.39
C SER A 18 10.42 -2.58 1.91
N TYR A 19 9.31 -2.85 2.62
CA TYR A 19 9.30 -2.90 4.09
C TYR A 19 10.26 -3.97 4.64
N ILE A 20 10.20 -5.19 4.11
CA ILE A 20 11.03 -6.31 4.57
C ILE A 20 12.51 -5.96 4.42
N PHE A 21 12.93 -5.48 3.24
CA PHE A 21 14.32 -5.08 3.00
C PHE A 21 14.76 -3.96 3.94
N ASN A 22 13.92 -2.95 4.15
CA ASN A 22 14.24 -1.82 5.00
C ASN A 22 14.42 -2.25 6.47
N VAL A 23 13.49 -3.05 7.00
CA VAL A 23 13.58 -3.55 8.37
C VAL A 23 14.79 -4.46 8.55
N LEU A 24 15.03 -5.40 7.62
CA LEU A 24 16.21 -6.25 7.68
C LEU A 24 17.52 -5.46 7.63
N ALA A 25 17.58 -4.39 6.83
CA ALA A 25 18.77 -3.55 6.73
C ALA A 25 19.08 -2.78 8.03
N PHE A 26 18.05 -2.31 8.75
CA PHE A 26 18.24 -1.49 9.94
C PHE A 26 18.20 -2.24 11.27
N THR A 27 17.41 -3.32 11.36
CA THR A 27 17.23 -4.07 12.62
C THR A 27 17.73 -5.50 12.55
N GLY A 28 17.95 -6.07 11.35
CA GLY A 28 18.38 -7.46 11.19
C GLY A 28 17.32 -8.51 11.53
N GLU A 29 16.15 -8.10 12.02
CA GLU A 29 15.08 -8.98 12.50
C GLU A 29 13.75 -8.67 11.83
N PHE A 30 13.07 -9.72 11.35
CA PHE A 30 11.73 -9.59 10.78
C PHE A 30 10.66 -9.96 11.80
N ASN A 31 9.75 -9.03 12.09
CA ASN A 31 8.59 -9.26 12.96
C ASN A 31 7.29 -9.24 12.15
N VAL A 32 6.61 -10.39 12.12
CA VAL A 32 5.38 -10.60 11.34
C VAL A 32 4.23 -9.70 11.79
N ILE A 33 4.11 -9.42 13.09
CA ILE A 33 3.06 -8.53 13.64
C ILE A 33 3.30 -7.09 13.17
N ARG A 34 4.55 -6.61 13.22
CA ARG A 34 4.87 -5.25 12.73
C ARG A 34 4.61 -5.13 11.23
N TRP A 35 4.95 -6.16 10.47
CA TRP A 35 4.66 -6.24 9.03
C TRP A 35 3.16 -6.28 8.73
N SER A 36 2.36 -7.01 9.49
CA SER A 36 0.90 -7.07 9.27
C SER A 36 0.23 -5.73 9.56
N VAL A 37 0.64 -5.03 10.62
CA VAL A 37 0.19 -3.66 10.89
C VAL A 37 0.58 -2.73 9.73
N PHE A 38 1.81 -2.84 9.23
CA PHE A 38 2.23 -2.08 8.05
C PHE A 38 1.33 -2.36 6.83
N ILE A 39 1.00 -3.62 6.54
CA ILE A 39 0.09 -3.96 5.43
C ILE A 39 -1.28 -3.32 5.61
N VAL A 40 -1.87 -3.40 6.80
CA VAL A 40 -3.19 -2.82 7.07
C VAL A 40 -3.16 -1.32 6.87
N VAL A 41 -2.15 -0.63 7.42
CA VAL A 41 -1.99 0.82 7.27
C VAL A 41 -1.76 1.18 5.80
N PHE A 42 -0.90 0.45 5.10
CA PHE A 42 -0.64 0.65 3.67
C PHE A 42 -1.92 0.54 2.85
N LEU A 43 -2.73 -0.51 3.05
CA LEU A 43 -3.98 -0.68 2.30
C LEU A 43 -4.99 0.42 2.60
N VAL A 44 -5.12 0.84 3.85
CA VAL A 44 -6.01 1.96 4.24
C VAL A 44 -5.59 3.24 3.53
N VAL A 45 -4.30 3.56 3.55
CA VAL A 45 -3.74 4.74 2.88
C VAL A 45 -3.91 4.64 1.37
N PHE A 46 -3.65 3.48 0.78
CA PHE A 46 -3.77 3.24 -0.66
C PHE A 46 -5.21 3.44 -1.16
N VAL A 47 -6.20 2.89 -0.44
CA VAL A 47 -7.63 3.13 -0.72
C VAL A 47 -7.98 4.61 -0.53
N GLY A 48 -7.43 5.26 0.49
CA GLY A 48 -7.60 6.69 0.73
C GLY A 48 -7.12 7.53 -0.45
N PHE A 49 -5.93 7.25 -0.97
CA PHE A 49 -5.40 7.91 -2.17
C PHE A 49 -6.25 7.65 -3.41
N GLU A 50 -6.73 6.42 -3.62
CA GLU A 50 -7.63 6.13 -4.75
C GLU A 50 -8.88 7.01 -4.71
N LYS A 51 -9.49 7.16 -3.53
CA LYS A 51 -10.65 8.04 -3.34
C LYS A 51 -10.32 9.52 -3.53
N LEU A 52 -9.15 9.95 -3.05
CA LEU A 52 -8.70 11.34 -3.17
C LEU A 52 -8.47 11.70 -4.64
N ILE A 53 -7.80 10.83 -5.40
CA ILE A 53 -7.57 11.02 -6.83
C ILE A 53 -8.92 11.05 -7.57
N ALA A 54 -9.83 10.12 -7.28
CA ALA A 54 -11.16 10.12 -7.88
C ALA A 54 -11.96 11.39 -7.57
N TRP A 55 -11.79 11.96 -6.38
CA TRP A 55 -12.38 13.26 -6.03
C TRP A 55 -11.72 14.42 -6.80
N ALA A 56 -10.39 14.43 -6.91
CA ALA A 56 -9.66 15.46 -7.67
C ALA A 56 -9.99 15.44 -9.17
N ASP A 57 -10.24 14.26 -9.74
CA ASP A 57 -10.64 14.07 -11.13
C ASP A 57 -12.15 14.29 -11.37
N SER A 58 -12.94 14.49 -10.31
CA SER A 58 -14.39 14.69 -10.46
C SER A 58 -14.70 16.09 -11.01
N PRO A 59 -15.64 16.20 -11.98
CA PRO A 59 -15.93 17.46 -12.68
C PRO A 59 -16.51 18.56 -11.78
N GLU A 60 -16.93 18.25 -10.55
CA GLU A 60 -17.39 19.24 -9.56
C GLU A 60 -16.26 20.14 -9.03
N ALA A 61 -14.99 19.82 -9.31
CA ALA A 61 -13.84 20.64 -8.94
C ALA A 61 -13.45 21.71 -9.98
N ASN A 62 -14.17 21.83 -11.12
CA ASN A 62 -13.96 22.88 -12.14
C ASN A 62 -15.18 23.80 -12.27
#